data_AF-A0A5C7IST1-F1
#
_entry.id   AF-A0A5C7IST1-F1
#
_cell.length_a   1.000
_cell.length_b   1.000
_cell.length_c   1.000
_cell.angle_alpha   90.00
_cell.angle_beta   90.00
_cell.angle_gamma   90.00
#
_symmetry.space_group_name_H-M   'P 1'
#
loop_
_entity.id
_entity.type
_entity.pdbx_description
1 polymer ?
#
loop_
_entity_poly.entity_id
_entity_poly.type
_entity_poly.pdbx_seq_one_letter_code
_entity_poly.pdbx_strand_id
1 'polypeptide(L)'
;MTPLHIAIGRGYIPHKLISSCPDCFELVDEKRWNVLHFAMLSLTYEDLKILLKDPLIRNLINDKDVDGNTPLHLLATFREGLLWKIKRDMDEILKLDLDVVNNQKMSVFEMTVPSSGQLKLIKQEILKLEEAAGPYRDGIVRVQHEEPNCGGGVDRESEEEEIKEIEKTKESHLIVAALIATVTFTAAFTLPGGVIQEEGTAILSKKAAFQAFVITDAIAMVLSLSAVFAHFIMSLLMKWISTQASEYLLNCGAISTMIAMGAMVIAFVTGTYAVLTTSLWLAILTTFIGLSFFLFMFLICKGAMRRPSFVLFYTFI
;
A
#
# COMPACT_ATOMS: atom_id res chain seq x y z
N MET A 1 -35.62 -11.36 -11.88
CA MET A 1 -35.12 -11.23 -10.50
C MET A 1 -35.93 -12.14 -9.58
N THR A 2 -35.27 -12.93 -8.72
CA THR A 2 -35.94 -13.93 -7.84
C THR A 2 -35.77 -13.57 -6.36
N PRO A 3 -36.55 -14.17 -5.43
CA PRO A 3 -36.36 -13.97 -4.00
C PRO A 3 -34.95 -14.33 -3.50
N LEU A 4 -34.28 -15.29 -4.15
CA LEU A 4 -32.90 -15.66 -3.83
C LEU A 4 -31.93 -14.51 -4.16
N HIS A 5 -32.05 -13.91 -5.34
CA HIS A 5 -31.23 -12.77 -5.75
C HIS A 5 -31.35 -11.60 -4.76
N ILE A 6 -32.58 -11.30 -4.33
CA ILE A 6 -32.83 -10.20 -3.39
C ILE A 6 -32.25 -10.53 -2.02
N ALA A 7 -32.46 -11.74 -1.50
CA ALA A 7 -31.91 -12.12 -0.20
C ALA A 7 -30.39 -12.01 -0.17
N ILE A 8 -29.71 -12.54 -1.19
CA ILE A 8 -28.25 -12.50 -1.31
C ILE A 8 -27.74 -11.09 -1.59
N GLY A 9 -28.41 -10.34 -2.46
CA GLY A 9 -28.12 -8.92 -2.69
C GLY A 9 -28.26 -8.06 -1.44
N ARG A 10 -29.02 -8.50 -0.43
CA ARG A 10 -29.10 -7.82 0.88
C ARG A 10 -28.13 -8.38 1.93
N GLY A 11 -27.28 -9.33 1.56
CA GLY A 11 -26.28 -9.92 2.46
C GLY A 11 -26.76 -11.14 3.23
N TYR A 12 -27.89 -11.74 2.89
CA TYR A 12 -28.44 -12.91 3.59
C TYR A 12 -28.31 -14.18 2.75
N ILE A 13 -27.93 -15.29 3.38
CA ILE A 13 -28.00 -16.64 2.77
C ILE A 13 -29.29 -17.32 3.24
N PRO A 14 -30.34 -17.41 2.40
CA PRO A 14 -31.59 -18.04 2.80
C PRO A 14 -31.48 -19.57 2.72
N HIS A 15 -30.88 -20.21 3.73
CA HIS A 15 -30.66 -21.66 3.77
C HIS A 15 -31.89 -22.50 3.42
N LYS A 16 -33.08 -22.08 3.90
CA LYS A 16 -34.35 -22.76 3.64
C LYS A 16 -34.80 -22.66 2.18
N LEU A 17 -34.44 -21.59 1.48
CA LEU A 17 -34.76 -21.39 0.07
C LEU A 17 -33.83 -22.24 -0.82
N ILE A 18 -32.53 -22.24 -0.48
CA ILE A 18 -31.50 -23.07 -1.11
C ILE A 18 -31.86 -24.57 -0.99
N SER A 19 -32.28 -25.02 0.19
CA SER A 19 -32.66 -26.44 0.37
C SER A 19 -33.95 -26.84 -0.33
N SER A 20 -34.84 -25.88 -0.61
CA SER A 20 -36.17 -26.17 -1.17
C SER A 20 -36.21 -26.08 -2.70
N CYS A 21 -35.28 -25.36 -3.32
CA CYS A 21 -35.21 -25.20 -4.78
C CYS A 21 -33.75 -25.08 -5.25
N PRO A 22 -33.02 -26.19 -5.46
CA PRO A 22 -31.64 -26.15 -5.93
C PRO A 22 -31.50 -25.51 -7.33
N ASP A 23 -32.52 -25.67 -8.18
CA ASP A 23 -32.50 -25.15 -9.56
C ASP A 23 -32.60 -23.62 -9.63
N CYS A 24 -32.91 -22.94 -8.52
CA CYS A 24 -33.06 -21.48 -8.52
C CYS A 24 -31.74 -20.71 -8.70
N PHE A 25 -30.59 -21.40 -8.66
CA PHE A 25 -29.26 -20.82 -8.90
C PHE A 25 -29.00 -20.46 -10.37
N GLU A 26 -29.63 -21.18 -11.31
CA GLU A 26 -29.48 -20.95 -12.75
C GLU A 26 -30.35 -19.80 -13.26
N LEU A 27 -31.28 -19.33 -12.43
CA LEU A 27 -32.13 -18.19 -12.77
C LEU A 27 -31.28 -16.93 -12.79
N VAL A 28 -31.58 -16.06 -13.75
CA VAL A 28 -30.92 -14.77 -13.91
C VAL A 28 -31.94 -13.62 -13.91
N ASP A 29 -31.49 -12.41 -13.68
CA ASP A 29 -32.31 -11.21 -13.85
C ASP A 29 -32.35 -10.71 -15.31
N GLU A 30 -32.95 -9.53 -15.52
CA GLU A 30 -33.08 -8.91 -16.86
C GLU A 30 -31.73 -8.52 -17.47
N LYS A 31 -30.68 -8.36 -16.65
CA LYS A 31 -29.30 -8.09 -17.09
C LYS A 31 -28.47 -9.36 -17.20
N ARG A 32 -29.10 -10.54 -17.06
CA ARG A 32 -28.43 -11.83 -16.95
C ARG A 32 -27.52 -11.99 -15.73
N TRP A 33 -27.75 -11.21 -14.67
CA TRP A 33 -27.05 -11.46 -13.41
C TRP A 33 -27.61 -12.70 -12.73
N ASN A 34 -26.71 -13.63 -12.48
CA ASN A 34 -26.96 -14.79 -11.63
C ASN A 34 -26.73 -14.44 -10.15
N VAL A 35 -26.98 -15.42 -9.28
CA VAL A 35 -26.81 -15.27 -7.83
C VAL A 35 -25.41 -14.81 -7.40
N LEU A 36 -24.34 -15.18 -8.12
CA LEU A 36 -22.98 -14.80 -7.78
C LEU A 36 -22.69 -13.33 -8.04
N HIS A 37 -23.30 -12.70 -9.05
CA HIS A 37 -23.14 -11.25 -9.28
C HIS A 37 -23.59 -10.45 -8.04
N PHE A 38 -24.71 -10.85 -7.44
CA PHE A 38 -25.20 -10.25 -6.18
C PHE A 38 -24.33 -10.64 -4.98
N ALA A 39 -23.94 -11.92 -4.89
CA ALA A 39 -23.14 -12.43 -3.78
C ALA A 39 -21.79 -11.70 -3.64
N MET A 40 -21.10 -11.45 -4.76
CA MET A 40 -19.79 -10.79 -4.78
C MET A 40 -19.84 -9.33 -4.30
N LEU A 41 -21.00 -8.69 -4.42
CA LEU A 41 -21.19 -7.32 -3.93
C LEU A 41 -21.55 -7.29 -2.44
N SER A 42 -22.35 -8.26 -1.97
CA SER A 42 -23.14 -8.10 -0.74
C SER A 42 -22.82 -9.06 0.38
N LEU A 43 -22.21 -10.22 0.10
CA LEU A 43 -21.87 -11.21 1.13
C LEU A 43 -20.49 -10.94 1.75
N THR A 44 -20.32 -11.41 3.00
CA THR A 44 -19.01 -11.39 3.65
C THR A 44 -18.11 -12.48 3.06
N TYR A 45 -16.80 -12.42 3.33
CA TYR A 45 -15.88 -13.49 2.96
C TYR A 45 -16.31 -14.87 3.50
N GLU A 46 -16.79 -14.95 4.75
CA GLU A 46 -17.22 -16.21 5.35
C GLU A 46 -18.51 -16.74 4.71
N ASP A 47 -19.45 -15.84 4.40
CA ASP A 47 -20.69 -16.20 3.73
C ASP A 47 -20.43 -16.67 2.28
N LEU A 48 -19.56 -15.97 1.55
CA LEU A 48 -19.11 -16.41 0.21
C LEU A 48 -18.44 -17.78 0.27
N LYS A 49 -17.62 -18.03 1.29
CA LYS A 49 -16.99 -19.34 1.51
C LYS A 49 -18.02 -20.44 1.74
N ILE A 50 -19.10 -20.16 2.46
CA ILE A 50 -20.21 -21.11 2.64
C ILE A 50 -20.93 -21.34 1.31
N LEU A 51 -21.22 -20.28 0.57
CA LEU A 51 -21.95 -20.35 -0.69
C LEU A 51 -21.15 -21.09 -1.79
N LEU A 52 -19.86 -20.81 -1.93
CA LEU A 52 -18.97 -21.40 -2.94
C LEU A 52 -18.58 -22.87 -2.67
N LYS A 53 -19.00 -23.45 -1.52
CA LYS A 53 -18.91 -24.90 -1.29
C LYS A 53 -19.80 -25.68 -2.25
N ASP A 54 -20.92 -25.10 -2.68
CA ASP A 54 -21.82 -25.74 -3.64
C ASP A 54 -21.19 -25.70 -5.06
N PRO A 55 -20.95 -26.85 -5.70
CA PRO A 55 -20.40 -26.91 -7.06
C PRO A 55 -21.29 -26.21 -8.10
N LEU A 56 -22.61 -26.22 -7.93
CA LEU A 56 -23.54 -25.60 -8.89
C LEU A 56 -23.34 -24.09 -8.92
N ILE A 57 -23.17 -23.48 -7.74
CA ILE A 57 -22.93 -22.05 -7.62
C ILE A 57 -21.53 -21.71 -8.14
N ARG A 58 -20.53 -22.53 -7.83
CA ARG A 58 -19.14 -22.31 -8.28
C ARG A 58 -19.02 -22.21 -9.80
N ASN A 59 -19.80 -23.02 -10.54
CA ASN A 59 -19.76 -23.02 -12.00
C ASN A 59 -20.22 -21.68 -12.62
N LEU A 60 -20.97 -20.88 -11.86
CA LEU A 60 -21.48 -19.58 -12.29
C LEU A 60 -20.43 -18.46 -12.30
N ILE A 61 -19.20 -18.72 -11.82
CA ILE A 61 -18.16 -17.71 -11.64
C ILE A 61 -17.67 -17.09 -12.95
N ASN A 62 -17.85 -17.81 -14.07
CA ASN A 62 -17.44 -17.40 -15.41
C ASN A 62 -18.63 -16.96 -16.28
N ASP A 63 -19.85 -17.01 -15.76
CA ASP A 63 -21.02 -16.59 -16.50
C ASP A 63 -20.97 -15.08 -16.74
N LYS A 64 -21.29 -14.70 -17.96
CA LYS A 64 -21.28 -13.31 -18.40
C LYS A 64 -22.69 -12.72 -18.40
N ASP A 65 -22.78 -11.50 -17.90
CA ASP A 65 -23.96 -10.66 -18.01
C ASP A 65 -24.14 -10.11 -19.44
N VAL A 66 -25.14 -9.26 -19.65
CA VAL A 66 -25.41 -8.61 -20.95
C VAL A 66 -24.23 -7.78 -21.45
N ASP A 67 -23.46 -7.16 -20.56
CA ASP A 67 -22.28 -6.35 -20.87
C ASP A 67 -20.99 -7.17 -20.97
N GLY A 68 -21.08 -8.48 -20.78
CA GLY A 68 -19.95 -9.41 -20.82
C GLY A 68 -19.17 -9.47 -19.50
N ASN A 69 -19.63 -8.79 -18.45
CA ASN A 69 -19.00 -8.83 -17.14
C ASN A 69 -19.31 -10.16 -16.45
N THR A 70 -18.31 -10.72 -15.78
CA THR A 70 -18.47 -11.86 -14.88
C THR A 70 -18.67 -11.36 -13.44
N PRO A 71 -19.07 -12.21 -12.48
CA PRO A 71 -19.09 -11.86 -11.06
C PRO A 71 -17.74 -11.30 -10.56
N LEU A 72 -16.63 -11.75 -11.14
CA LEU A 72 -15.29 -11.26 -10.80
C LEU A 72 -15.04 -9.82 -11.26
N HIS A 73 -15.60 -9.38 -12.39
CA HIS A 73 -15.49 -7.98 -12.83
C HIS A 73 -16.16 -7.02 -11.84
N LEU A 74 -17.31 -7.42 -11.30
CA LEU A 74 -18.01 -6.68 -10.25
C LEU A 74 -17.19 -6.70 -8.96
N LEU A 75 -16.67 -7.85 -8.55
CA LEU A 75 -15.83 -7.97 -7.37
C LEU A 75 -14.58 -7.07 -7.46
N ALA A 76 -13.89 -7.08 -8.59
CA ALA A 76 -12.72 -6.23 -8.87
C ALA A 76 -13.05 -4.73 -8.76
N THR A 77 -14.27 -4.33 -9.16
CA THR A 77 -14.71 -2.94 -9.19
C THR A 77 -15.01 -2.36 -7.80
N PHE A 78 -15.60 -3.17 -6.91
CA PHE A 78 -16.14 -2.69 -5.62
C PHE A 78 -15.41 -3.24 -4.40
N ARG A 79 -14.73 -4.37 -4.53
CA ARG A 79 -14.19 -5.18 -3.43
C ARG A 79 -12.85 -5.79 -3.81
N GLU A 80 -11.91 -4.95 -4.25
CA GLU A 80 -10.58 -5.40 -4.68
C GLU A 80 -9.86 -6.19 -3.56
N GLY A 81 -9.95 -5.74 -2.31
CA GLY A 81 -9.37 -6.46 -1.16
C GLY A 81 -9.90 -7.89 -1.05
N LEU A 82 -11.22 -8.07 -1.19
CA LEU A 82 -11.85 -9.39 -1.21
C LEU A 82 -11.43 -10.24 -2.41
N LEU A 83 -11.27 -9.66 -3.60
CA LEU A 83 -10.80 -10.37 -4.79
C LEU A 83 -9.45 -11.02 -4.53
N TRP A 84 -8.47 -10.26 -4.02
CA TRP A 84 -7.13 -10.78 -3.73
C TRP A 84 -7.14 -11.80 -2.60
N LYS A 85 -8.01 -11.61 -1.60
CA LYS A 85 -8.19 -12.60 -0.52
C LYS A 85 -8.73 -13.92 -1.05
N ILE A 86 -9.76 -13.91 -1.91
CA ILE A 86 -10.31 -15.13 -2.52
C ILE A 86 -9.28 -15.76 -3.47
N LYS A 87 -8.57 -14.96 -4.28
CA LYS A 87 -7.49 -15.44 -5.16
C LYS A 87 -6.32 -16.06 -4.40
N ARG A 88 -6.03 -15.61 -3.19
CA ARG A 88 -5.02 -16.26 -2.35
C ARG A 88 -5.53 -17.56 -1.72
N ASP A 89 -6.75 -17.54 -1.17
CA ASP A 89 -7.23 -18.59 -0.28
C ASP A 89 -7.97 -19.74 -1.02
N MET A 90 -8.50 -19.49 -2.22
CA MET A 90 -9.43 -20.42 -2.91
C MET A 90 -9.08 -20.70 -4.38
N ASP A 91 -7.93 -20.23 -4.88
CA ASP A 91 -7.61 -20.37 -6.31
C ASP A 91 -7.39 -21.80 -6.77
N GLU A 92 -6.87 -22.68 -5.90
CA GLU A 92 -6.75 -24.11 -6.20
C GLU A 92 -8.13 -24.75 -6.48
N ILE A 93 -9.19 -24.22 -5.86
CA ILE A 93 -10.55 -24.74 -5.93
C ILE A 93 -11.36 -24.07 -7.05
N LEU A 94 -11.21 -22.75 -7.20
CA LEU A 94 -12.01 -21.94 -8.12
C LEU A 94 -11.36 -21.74 -9.48
N LYS A 95 -10.03 -21.87 -9.58
CA LYS A 95 -9.22 -21.59 -10.78
C LYS A 95 -9.60 -20.24 -11.40
N LEU A 96 -9.42 -19.17 -10.63
CA LEU A 96 -9.88 -17.84 -11.03
C LEU A 96 -9.08 -17.34 -12.23
N ASP A 97 -9.79 -17.10 -13.33
CA ASP A 97 -9.27 -16.45 -14.53
C ASP A 97 -9.50 -14.94 -14.41
N LEU A 98 -8.40 -14.18 -14.29
CA LEU A 98 -8.42 -12.71 -14.22
C LEU A 98 -8.23 -12.06 -15.60
N ASP A 99 -7.89 -12.84 -16.62
CA ASP A 99 -7.64 -12.39 -17.99
C ASP A 99 -8.93 -12.42 -18.83
N VAL A 100 -10.02 -12.97 -18.28
CA VAL A 100 -11.34 -12.96 -18.91
C VAL A 100 -11.79 -11.52 -19.17
N VAL A 101 -12.13 -11.23 -20.43
CA VAL A 101 -12.56 -9.90 -20.87
C VAL A 101 -14.06 -9.78 -21.05
N ASN A 102 -14.59 -8.59 -20.77
CA ASN A 102 -15.97 -8.21 -21.07
C ASN A 102 -16.15 -7.73 -22.53
N ASN A 103 -17.35 -7.29 -22.89
CA ASN A 103 -17.65 -6.84 -24.26
C ASN A 103 -16.88 -5.56 -24.66
N GLN A 104 -16.33 -4.85 -23.68
CA GLN A 104 -15.50 -3.65 -23.86
C GLN A 104 -14.00 -3.98 -23.90
N LYS A 105 -13.65 -5.27 -23.93
CA LYS A 105 -12.27 -5.81 -23.93
C LYS A 105 -11.48 -5.46 -22.67
N MET A 106 -12.16 -5.16 -21.57
CA MET A 106 -11.55 -4.94 -20.27
C MET A 106 -11.51 -6.27 -19.52
N SER A 107 -10.33 -6.64 -19.02
CA SER A 107 -10.14 -7.81 -18.16
C SER A 107 -10.55 -7.52 -16.71
N VAL A 108 -10.76 -8.56 -15.90
CA VAL A 108 -11.01 -8.43 -14.45
C VAL A 108 -9.86 -7.68 -13.78
N PHE A 109 -8.62 -7.95 -14.18
CA PHE A 109 -7.45 -7.25 -13.66
C PHE A 109 -7.46 -5.77 -14.03
N GLU A 110 -7.81 -5.40 -15.26
CA GLU A 110 -7.88 -3.98 -15.65
C GLU A 110 -9.03 -3.23 -14.98
N MET A 111 -10.08 -3.94 -14.52
CA MET A 111 -11.19 -3.34 -13.76
C MET A 111 -10.78 -2.86 -12.36
N THR A 112 -9.68 -3.37 -11.78
CA THR A 112 -9.17 -2.85 -10.50
C THR A 112 -8.49 -1.48 -10.66
N VAL A 113 -8.18 -1.06 -11.90
CA VAL A 113 -7.50 0.21 -12.16
C VAL A 113 -8.51 1.38 -12.13
N PRO A 114 -8.31 2.43 -11.30
CA PRO A 114 -9.28 3.51 -11.10
C PRO A 114 -9.64 4.37 -12.32
N SER A 115 -8.91 4.24 -13.44
CA SER A 115 -8.97 5.16 -14.58
C SER A 115 -9.88 4.74 -15.74
N SER A 116 -10.63 3.63 -15.63
CA SER A 116 -11.50 3.22 -16.74
C SER A 116 -12.83 3.98 -16.75
N GLY A 117 -13.25 4.48 -17.91
CA GLY A 117 -14.56 5.13 -18.07
C GLY A 117 -15.71 4.17 -17.77
N GLN A 118 -15.52 2.89 -18.03
CA GLN A 118 -16.46 1.81 -17.73
C GLN A 118 -16.69 1.62 -16.22
N LEU A 119 -15.63 1.74 -15.41
CA LEU A 119 -15.72 1.66 -13.95
C LEU A 119 -16.75 2.66 -13.40
N LYS A 120 -16.75 3.89 -13.94
CA LYS A 120 -17.70 4.93 -13.51
C LYS A 120 -19.14 4.57 -13.85
N LEU A 121 -19.38 3.96 -15.01
CA LEU A 121 -20.72 3.54 -15.44
C LEU A 121 -21.25 2.41 -14.55
N ILE A 122 -20.45 1.37 -14.33
CA ILE A 122 -20.81 0.24 -13.47
C ILE A 122 -21.04 0.71 -12.03
N LYS A 123 -20.18 1.60 -11.50
CA LYS A 123 -20.36 2.20 -10.17
C LYS A 123 -21.69 2.96 -10.04
N GLN A 124 -22.01 3.80 -11.01
CA GLN A 124 -23.30 4.52 -11.00
C GLN A 124 -24.50 3.57 -11.10
N GLU A 125 -24.36 2.47 -11.82
CA GLU A 125 -25.42 1.48 -11.96
C GLU A 125 -25.66 0.68 -10.68
N ILE A 126 -24.60 0.25 -9.99
CA ILE A 126 -24.73 -0.40 -8.68
C ILE A 126 -25.31 0.55 -7.64
N LEU A 127 -24.87 1.82 -7.61
CA LEU A 127 -25.44 2.82 -6.70
C LEU A 127 -26.97 2.97 -6.87
N LYS A 128 -27.48 2.92 -8.11
CA LYS A 128 -28.93 2.92 -8.37
C LYS A 128 -29.64 1.67 -7.84
N LEU A 129 -28.95 0.53 -7.75
CA LEU A 129 -29.50 -0.70 -7.17
C LEU A 129 -29.45 -0.71 -5.64
N GLU A 130 -28.62 0.13 -5.02
CA GLU A 130 -28.62 0.37 -3.57
C GLU A 130 -29.71 1.35 -3.15
N GLU A 131 -30.04 2.31 -4.01
CA GLU A 131 -31.13 3.26 -3.77
C GLU A 131 -32.51 2.59 -3.81
N ALA A 132 -33.46 3.18 -3.07
CA ALA A 132 -34.84 2.70 -3.03
C ALA A 132 -35.50 2.83 -4.41
N ALA A 133 -35.83 1.69 -5.03
CA ALA A 133 -36.43 1.65 -6.35
C ALA A 133 -37.69 0.76 -6.36
N GLY A 134 -38.82 1.33 -6.81
CA GLY A 134 -40.08 0.61 -6.93
C GLY A 134 -40.57 0.01 -5.60
N PRO A 135 -40.91 -1.30 -5.53
CA PRO A 135 -41.40 -1.92 -4.30
C PRO A 135 -40.32 -2.17 -3.24
N TYR A 136 -39.03 -1.94 -3.55
CA TYR A 136 -37.91 -2.27 -2.67
C TYR A 136 -37.40 -1.04 -1.93
N ARG A 137 -37.90 -0.83 -0.70
CA ARG A 137 -37.67 0.38 0.09
C ARG A 137 -36.22 0.59 0.57
N ASP A 138 -35.42 -0.45 0.69
CA ASP A 138 -33.99 -0.34 1.04
C ASP A 138 -33.07 -0.83 -0.08
N GLY A 139 -33.51 -0.71 -1.35
CA GLY A 139 -32.75 -1.13 -2.52
C GLY A 139 -32.80 -2.64 -2.77
N ILE A 140 -32.08 -3.10 -3.77
CA ILE A 140 -31.97 -4.51 -4.17
C ILE A 140 -30.61 -5.08 -3.73
N VAL A 141 -29.57 -4.26 -3.82
CA VAL A 141 -28.19 -4.61 -3.46
C VAL A 141 -27.78 -3.76 -2.26
N ARG A 142 -27.02 -4.34 -1.34
CA ARG A 142 -26.25 -3.63 -0.33
C ARG A 142 -24.80 -4.03 -0.54
N VAL A 143 -24.01 -3.17 -1.17
CA VAL A 143 -22.59 -3.41 -1.32
C VAL A 143 -21.99 -3.37 0.07
N GLN A 144 -21.34 -4.46 0.46
CA GLN A 144 -20.53 -4.43 1.66
C GLN A 144 -19.29 -3.60 1.33
N HIS A 145 -19.30 -2.31 1.63
CA HIS A 145 -18.06 -1.56 1.59
C HIS A 145 -17.13 -2.17 2.64
N GLU A 146 -16.00 -2.73 2.19
CA GLU A 146 -14.88 -2.96 3.10
C GLU A 146 -14.46 -1.57 3.56
N GLU A 147 -14.98 -1.14 4.70
CA GLU A 147 -14.46 0.02 5.40
C GLU A 147 -12.96 -0.25 5.62
N PRO A 148 -12.04 0.56 5.07
CA PRO A 148 -10.81 0.78 5.82
C PRO A 148 -11.30 1.30 7.16
N ASN A 149 -10.95 0.62 8.25
CA ASN A 149 -11.43 0.90 9.60
C ASN A 149 -11.27 2.40 9.97
N CYS A 150 -12.27 3.23 9.66
CA CYS A 150 -12.41 4.65 9.97
C CYS A 150 -13.88 5.02 9.72
N GLY A 151 -14.64 5.23 10.80
CA GLY A 151 -16.09 5.41 10.71
C GLY A 151 -16.53 6.74 10.09
N GLY A 152 -17.74 6.69 9.50
CA GLY A 152 -18.63 7.83 9.33
C GLY A 152 -18.38 8.68 8.09
N GLY A 153 -19.28 8.55 7.10
CA GLY A 153 -19.59 9.49 6.01
C GLY A 153 -18.45 10.43 5.60
N VAL A 154 -17.62 9.99 4.67
CA VAL A 154 -16.46 10.76 4.18
C VAL A 154 -16.89 11.54 2.95
N ASP A 155 -17.02 12.87 3.13
CA ASP A 155 -17.19 13.83 2.04
C ASP A 155 -15.97 13.76 1.10
N ARG A 156 -16.17 13.86 -0.22
CA ARG A 156 -15.10 13.80 -1.23
C ARG A 156 -13.97 14.83 -1.01
N GLU A 157 -14.23 15.91 -0.28
CA GLU A 157 -13.21 16.89 0.12
C GLU A 157 -12.20 16.31 1.12
N SER A 158 -12.63 15.41 2.02
CA SER A 158 -11.77 14.81 3.05
C SER A 158 -10.83 13.72 2.53
N GLU A 159 -11.23 12.92 1.52
CA GLU A 159 -10.30 11.99 0.84
C GLU A 159 -9.23 12.74 0.03
N GLU A 160 -9.61 13.84 -0.64
CA GLU A 160 -8.64 14.67 -1.37
C GLU A 160 -7.65 15.39 -0.45
N GLU A 161 -8.10 15.80 0.74
CA GLU A 161 -7.23 16.39 1.77
C GLU A 161 -6.25 15.36 2.34
N GLU A 162 -6.71 14.13 2.64
CA GLU A 162 -5.86 13.07 3.20
C GLU A 162 -4.79 12.58 2.20
N ILE A 163 -5.15 12.45 0.91
CA ILE A 163 -4.18 12.14 -0.16
C ILE A 163 -3.14 13.25 -0.31
N LYS A 164 -3.57 14.52 -0.27
CA LYS A 164 -2.65 15.68 -0.32
C LYS A 164 -1.72 15.72 0.89
N GLU A 165 -2.19 15.36 2.09
CA GLU A 165 -1.33 15.28 3.29
C GLU A 165 -0.29 14.16 3.18
N ILE A 166 -0.66 12.99 2.65
CA ILE A 166 0.26 11.88 2.43
C ILE A 166 1.31 12.24 1.37
N GLU A 167 0.92 12.88 0.26
CA GLU A 167 1.85 13.35 -0.77
C GLU A 167 2.83 14.38 -0.21
N LYS A 168 2.34 15.37 0.54
CA LYS A 168 3.17 16.38 1.20
C LYS A 168 4.17 15.75 2.18
N THR A 169 3.75 14.73 2.92
CA THR A 169 4.62 14.01 3.85
C THR A 169 5.72 13.25 3.09
N LYS A 170 5.37 12.59 1.98
CA LYS A 170 6.33 11.89 1.10
C LYS A 170 7.36 12.84 0.48
N GLU A 171 6.92 14.01 0.02
CA GLU A 171 7.80 15.04 -0.54
C GLU A 171 8.82 15.53 0.49
N SER A 172 8.40 15.76 1.74
CA SER A 172 9.30 16.21 2.81
C SER A 172 10.41 15.18 3.11
N HIS A 173 10.08 13.88 3.18
CA HIS A 173 11.07 12.82 3.38
C HIS A 173 12.04 12.68 2.22
N LEU A 174 11.54 12.80 0.98
CA LEU A 174 12.38 12.77 -0.22
C LEU A 174 13.41 13.90 -0.22
N ILE A 175 12.99 15.11 0.17
CA ILE A 175 13.89 16.27 0.28
C ILE A 175 14.99 16.01 1.30
N VAL A 176 14.65 15.46 2.48
CA VAL A 176 15.63 15.11 3.51
C VAL A 176 16.61 14.05 2.99
N ALA A 177 16.13 13.00 2.32
CA ALA A 177 16.98 11.98 1.73
C ALA A 177 17.92 12.55 0.65
N ALA A 178 17.41 13.37 -0.26
CA ALA A 178 18.23 14.02 -1.28
C ALA A 178 19.29 14.95 -0.65
N LEU A 179 18.94 15.68 0.41
CA LEU A 179 19.88 16.51 1.15
C LEU A 179 21.00 15.67 1.80
N ILE A 180 20.66 14.53 2.41
CA ILE A 180 21.65 13.62 2.98
C ILE A 180 22.61 13.09 1.92
N ALA A 181 22.07 12.65 0.77
CA ALA A 181 22.87 12.12 -0.33
C ALA A 181 23.82 13.19 -0.90
N THR A 182 23.36 14.44 -1.02
CA THR A 182 24.18 15.54 -1.55
C THR A 182 25.27 15.99 -0.59
N VAL A 183 24.98 16.08 0.71
CA VAL A 183 25.97 16.47 1.74
C VAL A 183 27.06 15.40 1.87
N THR A 184 26.68 14.12 1.87
CA THR A 184 27.65 13.00 1.95
C THR A 184 28.48 12.90 0.67
N PHE A 185 27.84 12.98 -0.49
CA PHE A 185 28.55 13.03 -1.77
C PHE A 185 29.58 14.18 -1.84
N THR A 186 29.21 15.38 -1.39
CA THR A 186 30.15 16.50 -1.34
C THR A 186 31.28 16.24 -0.35
N ALA A 187 30.98 15.73 0.85
CA ALA A 187 31.98 15.39 1.87
C ALA A 187 33.01 14.35 1.40
N ALA A 188 32.60 13.37 0.58
CA ALA A 188 33.48 12.36 0.00
C ALA A 188 34.56 12.95 -0.93
N PHE A 189 34.28 14.07 -1.62
CA PHE A 189 35.24 14.72 -2.51
C PHE A 189 35.93 15.94 -1.88
N THR A 190 35.34 16.53 -0.85
CA THR A 190 35.96 17.61 -0.05
C THR A 190 36.58 17.03 1.22
N LEU A 191 37.56 16.14 1.05
CA LEU A 191 38.07 15.32 2.14
C LEU A 191 38.69 16.16 3.28
N PRO A 192 38.35 15.84 4.54
CA PRO A 192 39.00 16.46 5.69
C PRO A 192 40.51 16.21 5.65
N GLY A 193 41.29 17.28 5.82
CA GLY A 193 42.75 17.24 5.75
C GLY A 193 43.34 17.29 4.35
N GLY A 194 42.52 17.29 3.29
CA GLY A 194 42.97 17.47 1.90
C GLY A 194 43.66 16.25 1.29
N VAL A 195 44.24 16.48 0.10
CA VAL A 195 44.80 15.44 -0.77
C VAL A 195 46.28 15.75 -1.05
N ILE A 196 47.12 14.73 -1.10
CA ILE A 196 48.50 14.81 -1.55
C ILE A 196 48.49 15.01 -3.08
N GLN A 197 48.90 16.18 -3.56
CA GLN A 197 48.74 16.58 -4.97
C GLN A 197 49.44 15.64 -5.98
N GLU A 198 50.54 15.00 -5.59
CA GLU A 198 51.31 14.12 -6.49
C GLU A 198 50.70 12.72 -6.62
N GLU A 199 50.08 12.19 -5.57
CA GLU A 199 49.57 10.82 -5.52
C GLU A 199 48.03 10.75 -5.65
N GLY A 200 47.33 11.87 -5.43
CA GLY A 200 45.87 11.91 -5.38
C GLY A 200 45.27 11.26 -4.13
N THR A 201 46.08 10.88 -3.15
CA THR A 201 45.63 10.19 -1.92
C THR A 201 45.33 11.15 -0.77
N ALA A 202 44.33 10.82 0.04
CA ALA A 202 43.98 11.59 1.23
C ALA A 202 45.09 11.57 2.29
N ILE A 203 45.45 12.74 2.83
CA ILE A 203 46.53 12.88 3.83
C ILE A 203 46.24 12.04 5.09
N LEU A 204 44.96 11.93 5.46
CA LEU A 204 44.51 11.21 6.65
C LEU A 204 44.15 9.74 6.38
N SER A 205 44.40 9.20 5.19
CA SER A 205 43.99 7.84 4.77
C SER A 205 44.36 6.70 5.73
N LYS A 206 45.49 6.84 6.46
CA LYS A 206 45.98 5.84 7.41
C LYS A 206 45.40 5.99 8.83
N LYS A 207 44.63 7.04 9.12
CA LYS A 207 44.03 7.28 10.44
C LYS A 207 42.71 6.54 10.55
N ALA A 208 42.54 5.77 11.62
CA ALA A 208 41.31 5.00 11.86
C ALA A 208 40.04 5.86 11.87
N ALA A 209 40.09 7.06 12.46
CA ALA A 209 38.96 8.00 12.46
C ALA A 209 38.57 8.45 11.04
N PHE A 210 39.55 8.66 10.15
CA PHE A 210 39.28 9.01 8.76
C PHE A 210 38.70 7.83 7.97
N GLN A 211 39.17 6.61 8.21
CA GLN A 211 38.58 5.41 7.60
C GLN A 211 37.12 5.21 8.04
N ALA A 212 36.84 5.42 9.34
CA ALA A 212 35.47 5.38 9.86
C ALA A 212 34.58 6.46 9.22
N PHE A 213 35.10 7.69 9.04
CA PHE A 213 34.42 8.77 8.32
C PHE A 213 34.03 8.33 6.91
N VAL A 214 34.98 7.88 6.09
CA VAL A 214 34.70 7.50 4.69
C VAL A 214 33.67 6.36 4.60
N ILE A 215 33.79 5.34 5.45
CA ILE A 215 32.86 4.19 5.44
C ILE A 215 31.46 4.62 5.85
N THR A 216 31.33 5.40 6.93
CA THR A 216 30.02 5.83 7.44
C THR A 216 29.35 6.86 6.53
N ASP A 217 30.12 7.74 5.91
CA ASP A 217 29.66 8.67 4.88
C ASP A 217 29.11 7.93 3.64
N ALA A 218 29.82 6.90 3.16
CA ALA A 218 29.35 6.06 2.06
C ALA A 218 28.07 5.29 2.42
N ILE A 219 27.95 4.75 3.63
CA ILE A 219 26.73 4.08 4.11
C ILE A 219 25.55 5.07 4.12
N ALA A 220 25.75 6.28 4.65
CA ALA A 220 24.73 7.32 4.67
C ALA A 220 24.28 7.68 3.24
N MET A 221 25.22 7.85 2.31
CA MET A 221 24.92 8.16 0.91
C MET A 221 24.12 7.03 0.24
N VAL A 222 24.55 5.78 0.35
CA VAL A 222 23.90 4.63 -0.32
C VAL A 222 22.49 4.39 0.22
N LEU A 223 22.30 4.44 1.54
CA LEU A 223 20.98 4.27 2.14
C LEU A 223 20.03 5.39 1.74
N SER A 224 20.53 6.63 1.64
CA SER A 224 19.73 7.77 1.23
C SER A 224 19.35 7.72 -0.26
N LEU A 225 20.29 7.34 -1.13
CA LEU A 225 20.00 7.11 -2.54
C LEU A 225 19.02 5.96 -2.75
N SER A 226 19.10 4.91 -1.93
CA SER A 226 18.14 3.80 -1.96
C SER A 226 16.73 4.27 -1.60
N ALA A 227 16.59 5.16 -0.62
CA ALA A 227 15.30 5.77 -0.28
C ALA A 227 14.75 6.67 -1.40
N VAL A 228 15.60 7.52 -2.00
CA VAL A 228 15.25 8.33 -3.17
C VAL A 228 14.81 7.45 -4.34
N PHE A 229 15.54 6.37 -4.61
CA PHE A 229 15.22 5.43 -5.67
C PHE A 229 13.91 4.69 -5.40
N ALA A 230 13.65 4.26 -4.16
CA ALA A 230 12.37 3.65 -3.78
C ALA A 230 11.19 4.60 -4.02
N HIS A 231 11.34 5.88 -3.65
CA HIS A 231 10.34 6.91 -3.95
C HIS A 231 10.15 7.13 -5.46
N PHE A 232 11.24 7.14 -6.22
CA PHE A 232 11.18 7.27 -7.68
C PHE A 232 10.45 6.10 -8.33
N ILE A 233 10.74 4.86 -7.91
CA ILE A 233 10.04 3.65 -8.38
C ILE A 233 8.57 3.69 -7.98
N MET A 234 8.24 4.11 -6.76
CA MET A 234 6.86 4.31 -6.33
C MET A 234 6.15 5.33 -7.22
N SER A 235 6.79 6.46 -7.54
CA SER A 235 6.20 7.49 -8.40
C SER A 235 5.98 6.99 -9.84
N LEU A 236 6.93 6.23 -10.40
CA LEU A 236 6.82 5.66 -11.75
C LEU A 236 5.77 4.54 -11.85
N LEU A 237 5.72 3.67 -10.84
CA LEU A 237 4.87 2.49 -10.81
C LEU A 237 3.63 2.68 -9.92
N MET A 238 3.27 3.93 -9.61
CA MET A 238 2.19 4.29 -8.69
C MET A 238 0.86 3.62 -9.05
N LYS A 239 0.66 3.30 -10.34
CA LYS A 239 -0.54 2.65 -10.87
C LYS A 239 -0.50 1.11 -10.87
N TRP A 240 0.68 0.51 -10.74
CA TRP A 240 0.91 -0.93 -10.86
C TRP A 240 1.29 -1.60 -9.54
N ILE A 241 1.78 -0.82 -8.57
CA ILE A 241 2.16 -1.29 -7.25
C ILE A 241 0.91 -1.32 -6.37
N SER A 242 0.60 -2.51 -5.81
CA SER A 242 -0.46 -2.68 -4.81
C SER A 242 -0.27 -1.73 -3.62
N THR A 243 -1.36 -1.29 -3.00
CA THR A 243 -1.35 -0.41 -1.81
C THR A 243 -0.41 -0.94 -0.72
N GLN A 244 -0.44 -2.25 -0.44
CA GLN A 244 0.42 -2.91 0.54
C GLN A 244 1.92 -2.84 0.19
N ALA A 245 2.28 -3.04 -1.08
CA ALA A 245 3.67 -2.92 -1.52
C ALA A 245 4.16 -1.46 -1.48
N SER A 246 3.27 -0.49 -1.70
CA SER A 246 3.59 0.94 -1.57
C SER A 246 3.91 1.33 -0.12
N GLU A 247 3.12 0.84 0.84
CA GLU A 247 3.37 1.06 2.27
C GLU A 247 4.68 0.43 2.72
N TYR A 248 4.98 -0.79 2.26
CA TYR A 248 6.23 -1.47 2.56
C TYR A 248 7.45 -0.69 2.05
N LEU A 249 7.41 -0.23 0.79
CA LEU A 249 8.50 0.56 0.19
C LEU A 249 8.70 1.90 0.88
N LEU A 250 7.61 2.59 1.26
CA LEU A 250 7.66 3.82 2.02
C LEU A 250 8.27 3.62 3.40
N ASN A 251 7.88 2.55 4.10
CA ASN A 251 8.43 2.22 5.41
C ASN A 251 9.91 1.85 5.31
N CYS A 252 10.30 1.05 4.32
CA CYS A 252 11.70 0.75 4.03
C CYS A 252 12.51 2.00 3.73
N GLY A 253 11.95 2.92 2.94
CA GLY A 253 12.56 4.23 2.65
C GLY A 253 12.76 5.06 3.92
N ALA A 254 11.74 5.16 4.78
CA ALA A 254 11.81 5.89 6.04
C ALA A 254 12.83 5.29 7.03
N ILE A 255 12.90 3.96 7.13
CA ILE A 255 13.90 3.28 7.95
C ILE A 255 15.31 3.54 7.39
N SER A 256 15.46 3.48 6.06
CA SER A 256 16.74 3.74 5.39
C SER A 256 17.23 5.17 5.63
N THR A 257 16.35 6.17 5.54
CA THR A 257 16.69 7.57 5.84
C THR A 257 17.02 7.80 7.31
N MET A 258 16.33 7.12 8.23
CA MET A 258 16.67 7.15 9.66
C MET A 258 18.08 6.61 9.93
N ILE A 259 18.43 5.46 9.34
CA ILE A 259 19.77 4.88 9.47
C ILE A 259 20.80 5.80 8.81
N ALA A 260 20.48 6.39 7.64
CA ALA A 260 21.35 7.34 6.94
C ALA A 260 21.65 8.59 7.77
N MET A 261 20.64 9.15 8.47
CA MET A 261 20.84 10.28 9.39
C MET A 261 21.82 9.92 10.53
N GLY A 262 21.66 8.74 11.13
CA GLY A 262 22.59 8.27 12.16
C GLY A 262 24.01 8.10 11.63
N ALA A 263 24.16 7.48 10.46
CA ALA A 263 25.45 7.30 9.80
C ALA A 263 26.12 8.66 9.45
N MET A 264 25.36 9.65 8.99
CA MET A 264 25.87 11.00 8.72
C MET A 264 26.41 11.66 9.99
N VAL A 265 25.73 11.55 11.13
CA VAL A 265 26.23 12.11 12.40
C VAL A 265 27.54 11.44 12.82
N ILE A 266 27.67 10.12 12.63
CA ILE A 266 28.92 9.41 12.90
C ILE A 266 30.03 9.89 11.96
N ALA A 267 29.73 10.05 10.67
CA ALA A 267 30.67 10.59 9.69
C ALA A 267 31.15 11.99 10.11
N PHE A 268 30.24 12.87 10.51
CA PHE A 268 30.58 14.21 11.00
C PHE A 268 31.50 14.17 12.23
N VAL A 269 31.18 13.36 13.24
CA VAL A 269 32.00 13.24 14.46
C VAL A 269 33.38 12.66 14.15
N THR A 270 33.45 11.59 13.36
CA THR A 270 34.72 10.92 13.02
C THR A 270 35.59 11.76 12.08
N GLY A 271 34.98 12.46 11.12
CA GLY A 271 35.66 13.39 10.21
C GLY A 271 36.22 14.60 10.95
N THR A 272 35.43 15.23 11.83
CA THR A 272 35.92 16.34 12.68
C THR A 272 37.02 15.87 13.64
N TYR A 273 36.88 14.69 14.25
CA TYR A 273 37.93 14.10 15.10
C TYR A 273 39.24 13.88 14.33
N ALA A 274 39.17 13.38 13.09
CA ALA A 274 40.34 13.15 12.26
C ALA A 274 41.13 14.44 11.95
N VAL A 275 40.45 15.58 11.83
CA VAL A 275 41.07 16.90 11.59
C VAL A 275 41.54 17.55 12.90
N LEU A 276 40.75 17.48 13.96
CA LEU A 276 40.95 18.23 15.21
C LEU A 276 41.87 17.52 16.21
N THR A 277 42.70 16.57 15.77
CA THR A 277 43.59 15.78 16.65
C THR A 277 44.53 16.64 17.50
N THR A 278 44.85 17.87 17.08
CA THR A 278 45.67 18.84 17.83
C THR A 278 44.90 19.57 18.94
N SER A 279 43.58 19.59 18.89
CA SER A 279 42.71 20.33 19.82
C SER A 279 41.67 19.39 20.45
N LEU A 280 42.10 18.60 21.43
CA LEU A 280 41.29 17.56 22.08
C LEU A 280 39.95 18.09 22.65
N TRP A 281 39.91 19.31 23.17
CA TRP A 281 38.67 19.91 23.68
C TRP A 281 37.58 20.02 22.61
N LEU A 282 37.94 20.44 21.38
CA LEU A 282 36.98 20.56 20.28
C LEU A 282 36.45 19.18 19.86
N ALA A 283 37.32 18.16 19.81
CA ALA A 283 36.93 16.79 19.49
C ALA A 283 36.00 16.16 20.55
N ILE A 284 36.24 16.44 21.83
CA ILE A 284 35.35 16.00 22.92
C ILE A 284 33.99 16.68 22.78
N LEU A 285 33.97 17.99 22.52
CA LEU A 285 32.74 18.75 22.37
C LEU A 285 31.90 18.25 21.18
N THR A 286 32.52 18.03 20.01
CA THR A 286 31.79 17.50 18.83
C THR A 286 31.24 16.10 19.09
N THR A 287 31.95 15.27 19.85
CA THR A 287 31.49 13.94 20.24
C THR A 287 30.24 14.02 21.14
N PHE A 288 30.23 14.90 22.15
CA PHE A 288 29.04 15.11 22.99
C PHE A 288 27.84 15.63 22.21
N ILE A 289 28.06 16.56 21.27
CA ILE A 289 27.00 17.06 20.39
C ILE A 289 26.43 15.91 19.55
N GLY A 290 27.27 15.05 18.95
CA GLY A 290 26.81 13.89 18.19
C GLY A 290 26.03 12.87 19.04
N LEU A 291 26.49 12.57 20.26
CA LEU A 291 25.78 11.67 21.20
C LEU A 291 24.39 12.18 21.58
N SER A 292 24.21 13.50 21.69
CA SER A 292 22.91 14.10 22.00
C SER A 292 21.84 13.78 20.95
N PHE A 293 22.21 13.67 19.67
CA PHE A 293 21.32 13.28 18.59
C PHE A 293 20.77 11.86 18.77
N PHE A 294 21.62 10.90 19.14
CA PHE A 294 21.20 9.52 19.38
C PHE A 294 20.28 9.38 20.59
N LEU A 295 20.53 10.15 21.66
CA LEU A 295 19.63 10.21 22.81
C LEU A 295 18.25 10.76 22.41
N PHE A 296 18.22 11.83 21.63
CA PHE A 296 16.98 12.41 21.11
C PHE A 296 16.21 11.42 20.24
N MET A 297 16.89 10.77 19.29
CA MET A 297 16.32 9.72 18.44
C MET A 297 15.75 8.57 19.28
N PHE A 298 16.49 8.09 20.28
CA PHE A 298 16.03 7.03 21.17
C PHE A 298 14.77 7.41 21.95
N LEU A 299 14.70 8.65 22.47
CA LEU A 299 13.52 9.16 23.17
C LEU A 299 12.30 9.25 22.25
N ILE A 300 12.47 9.70 21.01
CA ILE A 300 11.40 9.72 20.00
C ILE A 300 10.91 8.32 19.69
N CYS A 301 11.82 7.39 19.36
CA CYS A 301 11.45 6.00 19.05
C CYS A 301 10.72 5.34 20.23
N LYS A 302 11.18 5.56 21.47
CA LYS A 302 10.51 5.05 22.68
C LYS A 302 9.13 5.69 22.89
N GLY A 303 8.96 6.96 22.56
CA GLY A 303 7.67 7.65 22.59
C GLY A 303 6.69 7.12 21.53
N ALA A 304 7.18 6.88 20.31
CA ALA A 304 6.41 6.31 19.21
C ALA A 304 5.95 4.88 19.53
N MET A 305 6.84 4.02 20.04
CA MET A 305 6.51 2.64 20.45
C MET A 305 5.50 2.56 21.60
N ARG A 306 5.30 3.64 22.38
CA ARG A 306 4.30 3.68 23.46
C ARG A 306 2.89 4.04 22.97
N ARG A 307 2.72 4.53 21.73
CA ARG A 307 1.40 4.80 21.17
C ARG A 307 0.83 3.53 20.53
N PRO A 308 -0.36 3.04 20.93
CA PRO A 308 -0.95 1.80 20.42
C PRO A 308 -1.19 1.82 18.90
N SER A 309 -1.37 3.01 18.31
CA SER A 309 -1.52 3.21 16.86
C SER A 309 -0.25 2.89 16.05
N PHE A 310 0.94 3.00 16.66
CA PHE A 310 2.23 2.77 15.98
C PHE A 310 2.67 1.30 16.10
N VAL A 311 2.25 0.61 17.18
CA VAL A 311 2.52 -0.81 17.40
C VAL A 311 1.71 -1.67 16.42
N LEU A 312 0.47 -1.31 16.10
CA LEU A 312 -0.34 -2.02 15.10
C LEU A 312 0.28 -2.05 13.69
N PHE A 313 1.09 -1.05 13.33
CA PHE A 313 1.82 -1.02 12.04
C PHE A 313 3.04 -1.96 12.00
N TYR A 314 3.57 -2.33 13.17
CA TYR A 314 4.74 -3.23 13.31
C TYR A 314 4.37 -4.67 13.70
N THR A 315 3.16 -4.90 14.21
CA THR A 315 2.75 -6.23 14.73
C THR A 315 1.92 -7.04 13.72
N PHE A 316 1.76 -6.56 12.49
CA PHE A 316 1.11 -7.29 11.38
C PHE A 316 2.07 -7.50 10.19
N ILE A 317 3.32 -7.88 10.49
CA ILE A 317 4.17 -8.73 9.63
C ILE A 317 4.09 -10.14 10.20
#